data_AF-A0A7C9IXW1-F1
#
_entry.id   AF-A0A7C9IXW1-F1
#
_cell.length_a   1.000
_cell.length_b   1.000
_cell.length_c   1.000
_cell.angle_alpha   90.00
_cell.angle_beta   90.00
_cell.angle_gamma   90.00
#
_symmetry.space_group_name_H-M   'P 1'
#
loop_
_entity.id
_entity.type
_entity.pdbx_description
1 polymer ?
#
loop_
_entity_poly.entity_id
_entity_poly.type
_entity_poly.pdbx_seq_one_letter_code
_entity_poly.pdbx_strand_id
1 'polypeptide(L)'
;MSSAVFIPLIPSAAAPVRARKASFLAGCQRLAARLFTSRRAPAAAATAPVLTAFQEAERVRAMADDLLTTDPDFAQELYAAADRHEYEHAARA
;
A
#
# COMPACT_ATOMS: atom_id res chain seq x y z
N MET A 1 -10.26 -50.86 5.22
CA MET A 1 -9.96 -49.45 4.89
C MET A 1 -9.78 -48.70 6.20
N SER A 2 -8.54 -48.56 6.69
CA SER A 2 -8.23 -47.79 7.91
C SER A 2 -7.13 -46.79 7.60
N SER A 3 -7.49 -45.51 7.53
CA SER A 3 -6.54 -44.40 7.34
C SER A 3 -5.79 -44.13 8.64
N ALA A 4 -4.48 -44.34 8.66
CA ALA A 4 -3.62 -43.86 9.73
C ALA A 4 -3.38 -42.36 9.53
N VAL A 5 -3.91 -41.54 10.44
CA VAL A 5 -3.61 -40.10 10.50
C VAL A 5 -2.20 -39.96 11.09
N PHE A 6 -1.24 -39.62 10.25
CA PHE A 6 0.11 -39.27 10.68
C PHE A 6 0.07 -37.85 11.25
N ILE A 7 0.01 -37.73 12.58
CA ILE A 7 0.20 -36.47 13.29
C ILE A 7 1.70 -36.36 13.57
N PRO A 8 2.46 -35.49 12.89
CA PRO A 8 3.84 -35.26 13.27
C PRO A 8 3.86 -34.58 14.64
N LEU A 9 4.37 -35.32 15.61
CA LEU A 9 4.75 -34.85 16.94
C LEU A 9 5.70 -33.65 16.76
N ILE A 10 5.26 -32.45 17.15
CA ILE A 10 6.12 -31.25 17.14
C ILE A 10 7.21 -31.49 18.20
N PRO A 11 8.51 -31.56 17.85
CA PRO A 11 9.54 -31.63 18.87
C PRO A 11 9.60 -30.29 19.60
N SER A 12 9.11 -30.30 20.85
CA SER A 12 9.38 -29.29 21.86
C SER A 12 10.87 -29.30 22.18
N ALA A 13 11.66 -28.57 21.40
CA ALA A 13 13.06 -28.33 21.69
C ALA A 13 13.25 -26.84 22.00
N ALA A 14 13.63 -26.56 23.25
CA ALA A 14 14.06 -25.26 23.73
C ALA A 14 15.19 -24.72 22.84
N ALA A 15 14.86 -23.85 21.89
CA ALA A 15 15.86 -23.21 21.04
C ALA A 15 16.57 -22.09 21.84
N PRO A 16 17.90 -21.94 21.72
CA PRO A 16 18.64 -20.88 22.40
C PRO A 16 18.16 -19.51 21.92
N VAL A 17 18.07 -18.54 22.84
CA VAL A 17 17.56 -17.17 22.59
C VAL A 17 18.21 -16.48 21.38
N ARG A 18 19.46 -16.83 21.02
CA ARG A 18 20.14 -16.37 19.80
C ARG A 18 19.46 -16.81 18.50
N ALA A 19 18.96 -18.04 18.43
CA ALA A 19 18.24 -18.56 17.26
C ALA A 19 16.88 -17.85 17.08
N ARG A 20 16.27 -17.43 18.18
CA ARG A 20 14.98 -16.71 18.20
C ARG A 20 15.07 -15.29 17.61
N LYS A 21 16.23 -14.62 17.76
CA LYS A 21 16.46 -13.29 17.16
C LYS A 21 16.68 -13.37 15.64
N ALA A 22 17.41 -14.39 15.18
CA ALA A 22 17.66 -14.60 13.76
C ALA A 22 16.37 -14.94 12.98
N SER A 23 15.49 -15.76 13.57
CA SER A 23 14.19 -16.08 12.97
C SER A 23 13.23 -14.89 12.95
N PHE A 24 13.28 -14.02 13.97
CA PHE A 24 12.52 -12.77 13.98
C PHE A 24 12.97 -11.79 12.89
N LEU A 25 14.28 -11.55 12.76
CA LEU A 25 14.83 -10.70 11.69
C LEU A 25 14.51 -11.24 10.29
N ALA A 26 14.60 -12.56 10.09
CA ALA A 26 14.19 -13.19 8.84
C ALA A 26 12.67 -13.01 8.57
N GLY A 27 11.84 -13.02 9.62
CA GLY A 27 10.42 -12.68 9.53
C GLY A 27 10.18 -11.24 9.10
N CYS A 28 10.87 -10.27 9.72
CA CYS A 28 10.79 -8.85 9.35
C CYS A 28 11.25 -8.60 7.90
N GLN A 29 12.34 -9.24 7.45
CA GLN A 29 12.82 -9.13 6.08
C GLN A 29 11.82 -9.69 5.06
N ARG A 30 11.19 -10.84 5.35
CA ARG A 30 10.16 -11.42 4.48
C ARG A 30 8.90 -10.56 4.42
N LEU A 31 8.51 -9.95 5.54
CA LEU A 31 7.38 -9.02 5.58
C LEU A 31 7.70 -7.76 4.77
N ALA A 32 8.86 -7.15 4.99
CA ALA A 32 9.30 -5.98 4.22
C ALA A 32 9.37 -6.29 2.72
N ALA A 33 9.93 -7.44 2.34
CA ALA A 33 9.98 -7.89 0.95
C ALA A 33 8.57 -8.08 0.37
N ARG A 34 7.63 -8.71 1.11
CA ARG A 34 6.23 -8.87 0.69
C ARG A 34 5.48 -7.56 0.57
N LEU A 35 5.71 -6.60 1.45
CA LEU A 35 5.10 -5.28 1.36
C LEU A 35 5.63 -4.51 0.14
N PHE A 36 6.94 -4.59 -0.11
CA PHE A 36 7.55 -3.98 -1.29
C PHE A 36 7.09 -4.64 -2.60
N THR A 37 6.99 -5.98 -2.65
CA THR A 37 6.47 -6.67 -3.83
C THR A 37 4.97 -6.53 -3.97
N SER A 38 4.20 -6.36 -2.88
CA SER A 38 2.77 -6.07 -2.94
C SER A 38 2.49 -4.65 -3.44
N ARG A 39 3.36 -3.67 -3.12
CA ARG A 39 3.28 -2.30 -3.68
C ARG A 39 3.69 -2.23 -5.15
N ARG A 40 4.60 -3.12 -5.58
CA ARG A 40 5.10 -3.19 -6.97
C ARG A 40 4.41 -4.24 -7.83
N ALA A 41 3.58 -5.09 -7.24
CA ALA A 41 2.72 -5.97 -8.01
C ALA A 41 1.91 -5.04 -8.92
N PRO A 42 2.00 -5.17 -10.24
CA PRO A 42 1.14 -4.42 -11.12
C PRO A 42 -0.26 -4.85 -10.70
N ALA A 43 -1.01 -3.93 -10.08
CA ALA A 43 -2.43 -4.13 -9.87
C ALA A 43 -2.95 -4.52 -11.25
N ALA A 44 -3.38 -5.77 -11.42
CA ALA A 44 -3.91 -6.27 -12.68
C ALA A 44 -4.91 -5.21 -13.13
N ALA A 45 -4.55 -4.47 -14.19
CA ALA A 45 -5.00 -3.10 -14.43
C ALA A 45 -6.48 -2.99 -14.11
N ALA A 46 -6.78 -2.58 -12.87
CA ALA A 46 -8.15 -2.33 -12.48
C ALA A 46 -8.54 -1.25 -13.44
N THR A 47 -9.52 -1.54 -14.30
CA THR A 47 -9.98 -0.62 -15.33
C THR A 47 -10.55 0.56 -14.58
N ALA A 48 -9.68 1.49 -14.22
CA ALA A 48 -10.05 2.66 -13.48
C ALA A 48 -11.04 3.38 -14.38
N PRO A 49 -12.22 3.74 -13.86
CA PRO A 49 -13.18 4.48 -14.67
C PRO A 49 -12.44 5.68 -15.27
N VAL A 50 -12.61 5.91 -16.57
CA VAL A 50 -12.04 7.08 -17.24
C VAL A 50 -12.72 8.30 -16.62
N LEU A 51 -12.04 8.91 -15.66
CA LEU A 51 -12.51 10.11 -14.99
C LEU A 51 -12.31 11.29 -15.93
N THR A 52 -13.22 12.26 -15.85
CA THR A 52 -12.96 13.57 -16.47
C THR A 52 -11.85 14.28 -15.69
N ALA A 53 -11.14 15.19 -16.34
CA ALA A 53 -10.08 15.96 -15.68
C ALA A 53 -10.56 16.69 -14.41
N PHE A 54 -11.82 17.13 -14.43
CA PHE A 54 -12.51 17.71 -13.27
C PHE A 54 -12.70 16.68 -12.14
N GLN A 55 -13.17 15.47 -12.44
CA GLN A 55 -13.37 14.43 -11.43
C GLN A 55 -12.05 14.00 -10.78
N GLU A 56 -10.96 14.00 -11.54
CA GLU A 56 -9.63 13.72 -11.02
C GLU A 56 -9.14 14.85 -10.09
N ALA A 57 -9.32 16.10 -10.50
CA ALA A 57 -8.98 17.26 -9.68
C ALA A 57 -9.80 17.33 -8.38
N GLU A 58 -11.11 17.07 -8.44
CA GLU A 58 -11.96 16.98 -7.24
C GLU A 58 -11.49 15.91 -6.26
N ARG A 59 -10.97 14.80 -6.76
CA ARG A 59 -10.40 13.74 -5.90
C ARG A 59 -9.14 14.21 -5.17
N VAL A 60 -8.32 15.01 -5.85
CA VAL A 60 -7.13 15.64 -5.25
C VAL A 60 -7.54 16.69 -4.22
N ARG A 61 -8.59 17.48 -4.48
CA ARG A 61 -9.14 18.44 -3.50
C ARG A 61 -9.66 17.74 -2.24
N ALA A 62 -10.41 16.65 -2.40
CA ALA A 62 -10.89 15.85 -1.27
C ALA A 62 -9.73 15.28 -0.41
N MET A 63 -8.63 14.87 -1.05
CA MET A 63 -7.42 14.45 -0.32
C MET A 63 -6.77 15.63 0.41
N ALA A 64 -6.76 16.82 -0.18
CA ALA A 64 -6.25 18.02 0.46
C ALA A 64 -7.08 18.41 1.69
N ASP A 65 -8.41 18.27 1.65
CA ASP A 65 -9.31 18.50 2.79
C ASP A 65 -8.97 17.58 3.98
N ASP A 66 -8.74 16.29 3.72
CA ASP A 66 -8.34 15.33 4.76
C ASP A 66 -6.99 15.70 5.41
N LEU A 67 -6.09 16.29 4.62
CA LEU A 67 -4.74 16.67 5.04
C LEU A 67 -4.68 18.06 5.67
N LEU A 68 -5.66 18.93 5.43
CA LEU A 68 -5.66 20.33 5.87
C LEU A 68 -5.43 20.50 7.38
N THR A 69 -5.92 19.55 8.19
CA THR A 69 -5.78 19.59 9.65
C THR A 69 -4.41 19.10 10.12
N THR A 70 -3.76 18.21 9.37
CA THR A 70 -2.51 17.55 9.78
C THR A 70 -1.28 18.20 9.14
N ASP A 71 -1.40 18.63 7.88
CA ASP A 71 -0.36 19.23 7.06
C ASP A 71 -0.98 20.27 6.10
N PRO A 72 -1.17 21.52 6.56
CA PRO A 72 -1.83 22.57 5.78
C PRO A 72 -0.98 23.03 4.59
N ASP A 73 0.35 23.01 4.70
CA ASP A 73 1.24 23.43 3.62
C ASP A 73 1.14 22.45 2.44
N PHE A 74 1.14 21.13 2.74
CA PHE A 74 0.97 20.12 1.71
C PHE A 74 -0.45 20.12 1.11
N ALA A 75 -1.49 20.37 1.93
CA ALA A 75 -2.86 20.55 1.42
C ALA A 75 -2.94 21.73 0.43
N GLN A 76 -2.28 22.86 0.72
CA GLN A 76 -2.20 24.01 -0.18
C GLN A 76 -1.55 23.65 -1.53
N GLU A 77 -0.49 22.85 -1.51
CA GLU A 77 0.16 22.37 -2.73
C GLU A 77 -0.75 21.46 -3.56
N LEU A 78 -1.53 20.60 -2.89
CA LEU A 78 -2.50 19.73 -3.55
C LEU A 78 -3.64 20.52 -4.21
N TYR A 79 -4.16 21.56 -3.56
CA TYR A 79 -5.14 22.46 -4.19
C TYR A 79 -4.57 23.11 -5.45
N ALA A 80 -3.37 23.67 -5.37
CA ALA A 80 -2.71 24.29 -6.52
C ALA A 80 -2.42 23.28 -7.64
N ALA A 81 -2.12 22.01 -7.28
CA ALA A 81 -1.94 20.95 -8.26
C ALA A 81 -3.26 20.57 -8.97
N ALA A 82 -4.37 20.49 -8.23
CA ALA A 82 -5.69 20.23 -8.78
C ALA A 82 -6.11 21.31 -9.79
N ASP A 83 -5.89 22.58 -9.45
CA ASP A 83 -6.22 23.69 -10.35
C ASP A 83 -5.38 23.65 -11.63
N ARG A 84 -4.05 23.43 -11.52
CA ARG A 84 -3.18 23.25 -12.69
C ARG A 84 -3.62 22.09 -13.58
N HIS A 85 -4.02 20.97 -12.98
CA HIS A 85 -4.50 19.80 -13.71
C HIS A 85 -5.73 20.12 -14.57
N GLU A 86 -6.70 20.86 -14.02
CA GLU A 86 -7.88 21.30 -14.75
C GLU A 86 -7.51 22.26 -15.89
N TYR A 87 -6.62 23.23 -15.65
CA TYR A 87 -6.18 24.18 -16.67
C TYR A 87 -5.42 23.50 -17.81
N GLU A 88 -4.50 22.59 -17.51
CA GLU A 88 -3.75 21.84 -18.52
C GLU A 88 -4.67 20.99 -19.40
N HIS A 89 -5.70 20.38 -18.82
CA HIS A 89 -6.68 19.62 -19.57
C HIS A 89 -7.63 20.49 -20.37
N ALA A 90 -8.06 21.63 -19.83
CA ALA A 90 -8.87 22.61 -20.55
C ALA A 90 -8.12 23.22 -21.76
N ALA A 91 -6.81 23.41 -21.65
CA ALA A 91 -5.97 23.94 -22.74
C ALA A 91 -5.70 22.91 -23.86
N ARG A 92 -5.93 21.62 -23.60
CA ARG A 92 -5.71 20.52 -24.57
C ARG A 92 -6.99 20.06 -25.27
N ALA A 93 -8.15 20.49 -24.78
CA ALA A 93 -9.47 20.18 -25.33
C ALA A 93 -9.88 21.18 -26.42
#